data_AF-A0A198AB65-F1
#
_entry.id   AF-A0A198AB65-F1
#
_cell.length_a   1.000
_cell.length_b   1.000
_cell.length_c   1.000
_cell.angle_alpha   90.00
_cell.angle_beta   90.00
_cell.angle_gamma   90.00
#
_symmetry.space_group_name_H-M   'P 1'
#
loop_
_entity.id
_entity.type
_entity.pdbx_description
1 polymer ?
#
loop_
_entity_poly.entity_id
_entity_poly.type
_entity_poly.pdbx_seq_one_letter_code
_entity_poly.pdbx_strand_id
1 'polypeptide(L)'
;MKLASFLVDGQERFGFLLLHPVTGDELLIEPGKAEADIIHFAVAKTSGYQFSMPRFLSPKQWPLTMKEFLELGEEGMDTLRKLVGFTERFVEQSDGFSVLARAGHLLKDVKLLPPVPDPRLLLGIVGNCPGFSRNHVNIRHINLLPQAHQRHMGSAIGNGEPFVIRRPKGKSVSMSFNAELGVIIGKAGKDIPVEEAMSYVAGYTVVSDTAHGYYNVKYGEMGKHSDPISIMTYGWTHKNTDISCALGPYLVTKDEVGHPYDLMLYTRTNGMLRDRANTCSTLVGVERTIAYFSSFMELLPGDVIHMGANGKDGIGVDMDHHVGREIEVECEIEKLGVLRNKVIYLDDEEIEEKRGQFNASEPMKAEEWNLGKARNFVITYANTQASALEHGCQASPIPRYLWSVASALSSRTSYWPDEKEELYVTAEIAVVIGKTMKWADKENLSDCILGYVPLVSVTDKRLSQQVVHPALPRESAMPEIYAKWADGCNMTSDVVTPLSKNELAQMTVSLNIDGEQVLEAKYEDYICKAEDVIEMIGYGSTLFAGDVISLGGLRAPVVVPSGHTGVTIAMKSSGLPNLTLALKKE
;
A
#
# COMPACT_ATOMS: atom_id res chain seq x y z
N MET A 1 -19.41 6.97 14.10
CA MET A 1 -18.81 8.28 13.80
C MET A 1 -18.21 8.28 12.39
N LYS A 2 -18.17 9.44 11.73
CA LYS A 2 -17.37 9.68 10.51
C LYS A 2 -16.15 10.51 10.89
N LEU A 3 -14.96 10.00 10.58
CA LEU A 3 -13.69 10.64 10.87
C LEU A 3 -12.98 11.02 9.57
N ALA A 4 -12.28 12.15 9.57
CA ALA A 4 -11.58 12.65 8.40
C ALA A 4 -10.18 13.15 8.77
N SER A 5 -9.25 12.99 7.82
CA SER A 5 -7.96 13.68 7.83
C SER A 5 -8.04 14.87 6.87
N PHE A 6 -7.49 16.00 7.28
CA PHE A 6 -7.58 17.26 6.52
C PHE A 6 -6.41 18.18 6.81
N LEU A 7 -6.18 19.16 5.94
CA LEU A 7 -5.12 20.15 6.10
C LEU A 7 -5.63 21.44 6.76
N VAL A 8 -4.88 21.90 7.75
CA VAL A 8 -5.01 23.23 8.35
C VAL A 8 -3.62 23.84 8.42
N ASP A 9 -3.44 25.01 7.81
CA ASP A 9 -2.13 25.71 7.74
C ASP A 9 -0.98 24.83 7.23
N GLY A 10 -1.28 23.92 6.29
CA GLY A 10 -0.31 22.98 5.70
C GLY A 10 0.06 21.79 6.59
N GLN A 11 -0.59 21.63 7.75
CA GLN A 11 -0.39 20.48 8.63
C GLN A 11 -1.60 19.55 8.60
N GLU A 12 -1.34 18.24 8.66
CA GLU A 12 -2.38 17.24 8.85
C GLU A 12 -3.05 17.43 10.22
N ARG A 13 -4.38 17.33 10.20
CA ARG A 13 -5.26 17.24 11.36
C ARG A 13 -6.22 16.08 11.15
N PHE A 14 -6.69 15.49 12.23
CA PHE A 14 -7.84 14.59 12.21
C PHE A 14 -9.01 15.14 13.04
N GLY A 15 -10.22 14.75 12.66
CA GLY A 15 -11.43 15.19 13.34
C GLY A 15 -12.64 14.33 13.03
N PHE A 16 -13.71 14.55 13.78
CA PHE A 16 -15.00 13.91 13.56
C PHE A 16 -15.99 14.88 12.92
N LEU A 17 -16.83 14.36 12.04
CA LEU A 17 -17.86 15.13 11.35
C LEU A 17 -19.04 15.40 12.29
N LEU A 18 -19.48 16.65 12.36
CA LEU A 18 -20.68 17.10 13.06
C LEU A 18 -21.50 18.00 12.14
N LEU A 19 -22.82 17.92 12.21
CA LEU A 19 -23.72 18.83 11.48
C LEU A 19 -24.12 20.00 12.36
N HIS A 20 -24.09 21.21 11.81
CA HIS A 20 -24.67 22.36 12.48
C HIS A 20 -26.21 22.20 12.55
N PRO A 21 -26.85 22.27 13.74
CA PRO A 21 -28.27 21.94 13.93
C PRO A 21 -29.19 22.93 13.21
N VAL A 22 -28.76 24.18 13.05
CA VAL A 22 -29.53 25.23 12.34
C VAL A 22 -29.24 25.29 10.84
N THR A 23 -27.97 25.43 10.43
CA THR A 23 -27.62 25.63 9.01
C THR A 23 -27.51 24.34 8.21
N GLY A 24 -27.29 23.20 8.89
CA GLY A 24 -26.96 21.93 8.24
C GLY A 24 -25.55 21.87 7.68
N ASP A 25 -24.70 22.89 7.92
CA ASP A 25 -23.31 22.86 7.48
C ASP A 25 -22.57 21.67 8.09
N GLU A 26 -21.71 21.03 7.30
CA GLU A 26 -20.79 20.00 7.73
C GLU A 26 -19.54 20.62 8.35
N LEU A 27 -19.23 20.26 9.61
CA LEU A 27 -18.04 20.70 10.32
C LEU A 27 -17.15 19.51 10.72
N LEU A 28 -15.85 19.67 10.54
CA LEU A 28 -14.83 18.76 11.08
C LEU A 28 -14.33 19.31 12.41
N ILE A 29 -14.58 18.57 13.48
CA ILE A 29 -14.26 18.96 14.85
C ILE A 29 -12.97 18.26 15.30
N GLU A 30 -11.96 19.04 15.69
CA GLU A 30 -10.71 18.52 16.25
C GLU A 30 -10.92 18.09 17.72
N PRO A 31 -10.66 16.83 18.11
CA PRO A 31 -10.97 16.31 19.46
C PRO A 31 -10.33 17.11 20.59
N GLY A 32 -9.04 17.44 20.47
CA GLY A 32 -8.31 18.18 21.49
C GLY A 32 -8.83 19.61 21.68
N LYS A 33 -9.22 20.29 20.60
CA LYS A 33 -9.81 21.62 20.67
C LYS A 33 -11.23 21.58 21.23
N ALA A 34 -12.02 20.59 20.84
CA ALA A 34 -13.37 20.40 21.38
C ALA A 34 -13.33 20.17 22.89
N GLU A 35 -12.47 19.27 23.38
CA GLU A 35 -12.30 19.05 24.81
C GLU A 35 -11.82 20.32 25.53
N ALA A 36 -10.90 21.10 24.94
CA ALA A 36 -10.42 22.35 25.53
C ALA A 36 -11.54 23.40 25.69
N ASP A 37 -12.35 23.60 24.64
CA ASP A 37 -13.47 24.55 24.66
C ASP A 37 -14.57 24.09 25.63
N ILE A 38 -14.87 22.78 25.67
CA ILE A 38 -15.80 22.18 26.64
C ILE A 38 -15.30 22.41 28.08
N ILE A 39 -14.01 22.17 28.35
CA ILE A 39 -13.42 22.40 29.68
C ILE A 39 -13.54 23.88 30.04
N HIS A 40 -13.21 24.80 29.12
CA HIS A 40 -13.30 26.23 29.35
C HIS A 40 -14.73 26.65 29.74
N PHE A 41 -15.74 26.11 29.04
CA PHE A 41 -17.14 26.32 29.40
C PHE A 41 -17.51 25.68 30.74
N ALA A 42 -17.05 24.46 31.01
CA ALA A 42 -17.38 23.71 32.21
C ALA A 42 -16.84 24.35 33.50
N VAL A 43 -15.66 24.98 33.47
CA VAL A 43 -15.06 25.60 34.66
C VAL A 43 -15.67 26.95 35.04
N ALA A 44 -16.50 27.55 34.18
CA ALA A 44 -17.20 28.77 34.52
C ALA A 44 -18.15 28.54 35.71
N LYS A 45 -18.14 29.44 36.71
CA LYS A 45 -18.93 29.30 37.95
C LYS A 45 -20.44 29.20 37.72
N THR A 46 -20.92 29.64 36.57
CA THR A 46 -22.34 29.60 36.18
C THR A 46 -22.66 28.39 35.28
N SER A 47 -21.67 27.56 34.97
CA SER A 47 -21.85 26.39 34.11
C SER A 47 -22.52 25.26 34.86
N GLY A 48 -23.52 24.63 34.22
CA GLY A 48 -24.14 23.42 34.74
C GLY A 48 -23.17 22.24 34.87
N TYR A 49 -22.01 22.29 34.18
CA TYR A 49 -21.01 21.22 34.17
C TYR A 49 -19.90 21.41 35.21
N GLN A 50 -19.94 22.46 36.04
CA GLN A 50 -18.89 22.75 37.02
C GLN A 50 -18.61 21.57 37.96
N PHE A 51 -19.63 20.78 38.31
CA PHE A 51 -19.54 19.65 39.23
C PHE A 51 -19.61 18.27 38.54
N SER A 52 -19.84 18.23 37.23
CA SER A 52 -20.02 17.00 36.45
C SER A 52 -19.23 17.05 35.13
N MET A 53 -18.06 17.68 35.18
CA MET A 53 -17.21 17.88 33.99
C MET A 53 -16.83 16.52 33.38
N PRO A 54 -17.09 16.32 32.08
CA PRO A 54 -16.68 15.08 31.43
C PRO A 54 -15.15 14.98 31.41
N ARG A 55 -14.64 13.75 31.43
CA ARG A 55 -13.20 13.47 31.30
C ARG A 55 -12.97 12.58 30.10
N PHE A 56 -12.02 12.98 29.26
CA PHE A 56 -11.58 12.20 28.10
C PHE A 56 -10.07 11.97 28.21
N LEU A 57 -9.27 12.25 27.18
CA LEU A 57 -7.82 12.13 27.22
C LEU A 57 -7.14 13.37 27.83
N SER A 58 -7.82 14.51 27.92
CA SER A 58 -7.25 15.86 28.07
C SER A 58 -6.77 16.46 26.74
N PRO A 59 -6.92 17.79 26.55
CA PRO A 59 -6.69 18.45 25.25
C PRO A 59 -5.33 18.18 24.60
N LYS A 60 -4.26 18.07 25.40
CA LYS A 60 -2.89 17.90 24.90
C LYS A 60 -2.50 16.44 24.63
N GLN A 61 -3.32 15.48 25.07
CA GLN A 61 -3.07 14.05 24.87
C GLN A 61 -3.78 13.52 23.62
N TRP A 62 -4.69 14.29 23.02
CA TRP A 62 -5.24 13.95 21.72
C TRP A 62 -4.15 14.00 20.65
N PRO A 63 -4.02 12.94 19.84
CA PRO A 63 -3.14 12.95 18.68
C PRO A 63 -3.52 14.02 17.66
N LEU A 64 -2.62 14.30 16.72
CA LEU A 64 -2.90 15.27 15.67
C LEU A 64 -3.30 14.60 14.36
N THR A 65 -2.82 13.40 14.11
CA THR A 65 -3.06 12.65 12.88
C THR A 65 -4.00 11.46 13.12
N MET A 66 -4.63 10.96 12.04
CA MET A 66 -5.51 9.78 12.15
C MET A 66 -4.72 8.54 12.56
N LYS A 67 -3.50 8.40 12.05
CA LYS A 67 -2.64 7.24 12.31
C LYS A 67 -2.28 7.13 13.78
N GLU A 68 -1.77 8.21 14.38
CA GLU A 68 -1.49 8.28 15.82
C GLU A 68 -2.75 8.05 16.67
N PHE A 69 -3.93 8.51 16.20
CA PHE A 69 -5.20 8.20 16.86
C PHE A 69 -5.55 6.71 16.82
N LEU A 70 -5.39 6.05 15.68
CA LEU A 70 -5.64 4.61 15.55
C LEU A 70 -4.66 3.78 16.40
N GLU A 71 -3.45 4.26 16.65
CA GLU A 71 -2.47 3.64 17.55
C GLU A 71 -2.91 3.63 19.02
N LEU A 72 -3.84 4.51 19.44
CA LEU A 72 -4.46 4.46 20.77
C LEU A 72 -5.39 3.25 20.95
N GLY A 73 -5.71 2.53 19.87
CA GLY A 73 -6.51 1.32 19.88
C GLY A 73 -7.94 1.52 20.41
N GLU A 74 -8.48 0.48 21.03
CA GLU A 74 -9.88 0.44 21.49
C GLU A 74 -10.16 1.48 22.58
N GLU A 75 -9.22 1.70 23.50
CA GLU A 75 -9.36 2.72 24.56
C GLU A 75 -9.47 4.14 23.97
N GLY A 76 -8.66 4.45 22.94
CA GLY A 76 -8.73 5.70 22.20
C GLY A 76 -10.06 5.87 21.47
N MET A 77 -10.51 4.83 20.77
CA MET A 77 -11.79 4.83 20.04
C MET A 77 -12.99 5.00 20.97
N ASP A 78 -13.00 4.32 22.12
CA ASP A 78 -14.03 4.45 23.15
C ASP A 78 -14.06 5.84 23.77
N THR A 79 -12.88 6.41 24.00
CA THR A 79 -12.75 7.76 24.54
C THR A 79 -13.23 8.80 23.54
N LEU A 80 -12.91 8.63 22.24
CA LEU A 80 -13.44 9.48 21.18
C LEU A 80 -14.96 9.36 21.09
N ARG A 81 -15.52 8.14 21.14
CA ARG A 81 -16.98 7.93 21.14
C ARG A 81 -17.67 8.67 22.28
N LYS A 82 -17.08 8.66 23.48
CA LYS A 82 -17.60 9.43 24.63
C LYS A 82 -17.54 10.94 24.36
N LEU A 83 -16.45 11.44 23.78
CA LEU A 83 -16.30 12.86 23.43
C LEU A 83 -17.30 13.28 22.36
N VAL A 84 -17.45 12.52 21.28
CA VAL A 84 -18.42 12.82 20.21
C VAL A 84 -19.83 12.86 20.77
N GLY A 85 -20.25 11.82 21.48
CA GLY A 85 -21.59 11.79 22.07
C GLY A 85 -21.83 12.90 23.09
N PHE A 86 -20.80 13.31 23.85
CA PHE A 86 -20.92 14.48 24.72
C PHE A 86 -21.05 15.78 23.90
N THR A 87 -20.25 15.94 22.86
CA THR A 87 -20.21 17.12 21.99
C THR A 87 -21.56 17.32 21.29
N GLU A 88 -22.14 16.26 20.74
CA GLU A 88 -23.48 16.27 20.13
C GLU A 88 -24.55 16.75 21.12
N ARG A 89 -24.63 16.13 22.30
CA ARG A 89 -25.60 16.53 23.34
C ARG A 89 -25.36 17.97 23.81
N PHE A 90 -24.10 18.37 23.96
CA PHE A 90 -23.74 19.72 24.41
C PHE A 90 -24.23 20.78 23.43
N VAL A 91 -23.99 20.54 22.14
CA VAL A 91 -24.45 21.36 21.02
C VAL A 91 -25.97 21.45 20.97
N GLU A 92 -26.66 20.31 21.05
CA GLU A 92 -28.12 20.25 20.95
C GLU A 92 -28.81 20.96 22.12
N GLN A 93 -28.28 20.83 23.34
CA GLN A 93 -28.94 21.33 24.55
C GLN A 93 -28.58 22.78 24.89
N SER A 94 -27.39 23.23 24.50
CA SER A 94 -26.83 24.50 24.98
C SER A 94 -26.73 25.57 23.88
N ASP A 95 -27.11 25.23 22.63
CA ASP A 95 -26.75 25.99 21.42
C ASP A 95 -25.25 26.35 21.42
N GLY A 96 -24.44 25.39 21.91
CA GLY A 96 -23.02 25.55 22.21
C GLY A 96 -22.14 25.64 20.97
N PHE A 97 -22.71 25.78 19.77
CA PHE A 97 -21.93 25.88 18.54
C PHE A 97 -21.01 27.10 18.53
N SER A 98 -21.47 28.22 19.09
CA SER A 98 -20.62 29.39 19.32
C SER A 98 -19.41 29.11 20.23
N VAL A 99 -19.55 28.16 21.15
CA VAL A 99 -18.48 27.70 22.05
C VAL A 99 -17.49 26.80 21.32
N LEU A 100 -17.96 25.95 20.41
CA LEU A 100 -17.14 25.05 19.58
C LEU A 100 -16.61 25.69 18.29
N ALA A 101 -16.93 26.96 18.02
CA ALA A 101 -16.53 27.65 16.80
C ALA A 101 -15.01 27.70 16.59
N ARG A 102 -14.20 27.52 17.65
CA ARG A 102 -12.73 27.44 17.56
C ARG A 102 -12.21 26.00 17.42
N ALA A 103 -13.06 25.01 17.63
CA ALA A 103 -12.73 23.59 17.54
C ALA A 103 -13.08 22.97 16.18
N GLY A 104 -13.94 23.63 15.40
CA GLY A 104 -14.45 23.12 14.13
C GLY A 104 -13.99 23.90 12.90
N HIS A 105 -13.85 23.20 11.78
CA HIS A 105 -13.66 23.78 10.46
C HIS A 105 -14.83 23.42 9.56
N LEU A 106 -15.30 24.37 8.75
CA LEU A 106 -16.29 24.04 7.71
C LEU A 106 -15.65 23.09 6.71
N LEU A 107 -16.32 21.98 6.41
CA LEU A 107 -15.81 20.93 5.52
C LEU A 107 -15.40 21.49 4.14
N LYS A 108 -16.17 22.46 3.63
CA LYS A 108 -15.93 23.12 2.34
C LYS A 108 -14.70 24.03 2.31
N ASP A 109 -14.20 24.44 3.47
CA ASP A 109 -13.09 25.40 3.60
C ASP A 109 -11.74 24.70 3.87
N VAL A 110 -11.74 23.38 4.01
CA VAL A 110 -10.52 22.58 4.23
C VAL A 110 -10.27 21.60 3.08
N LYS A 111 -9.00 21.30 2.85
CA LYS A 111 -8.62 20.22 1.93
C LYS A 111 -8.65 18.89 2.69
N LEU A 112 -9.56 18.00 2.30
CA LEU A 112 -9.55 16.62 2.75
C LEU A 112 -8.31 15.87 2.23
N LEU A 113 -7.78 15.01 3.08
CA LEU A 113 -6.74 14.03 2.76
C LEU A 113 -7.39 12.64 2.67
N PRO A 114 -6.67 11.60 2.18
CA PRO A 114 -7.09 10.23 2.44
C PRO A 114 -7.34 10.02 3.95
N PRO A 115 -8.29 9.18 4.38
CA PRO A 115 -8.52 8.94 5.80
C PRO A 115 -7.26 8.53 6.56
N VAL A 116 -6.39 7.73 5.92
CA VAL A 116 -5.01 7.52 6.36
C VAL A 116 -4.10 8.02 5.23
N PRO A 117 -3.46 9.20 5.36
CA PRO A 117 -2.68 9.82 4.27
C PRO A 117 -1.44 9.04 3.86
N ASP A 118 -0.79 8.35 4.81
CA ASP A 118 0.45 7.59 4.63
C ASP A 118 0.30 6.12 5.06
N PRO A 119 -0.62 5.36 4.42
CA PRO A 119 -0.87 3.98 4.81
C PRO A 119 0.39 3.14 4.52
N ARG A 120 0.92 2.47 5.55
CA ARG A 120 2.09 1.59 5.41
C ARG A 120 1.78 0.43 4.45
N LEU A 121 0.62 -0.19 4.63
CA LEU A 121 0.05 -1.20 3.75
C LEU A 121 -1.19 -0.64 3.04
N LEU A 122 -1.25 -0.78 1.71
CA LEU A 122 -2.42 -0.47 0.89
C LEU A 122 -2.66 -1.65 -0.05
N LEU A 123 -3.34 -2.66 0.49
CA LEU A 123 -3.44 -3.99 -0.08
C LEU A 123 -4.77 -4.16 -0.83
N GLY A 124 -4.71 -4.53 -2.10
CA GLY A 124 -5.88 -4.66 -2.96
C GLY A 124 -6.23 -6.08 -3.33
N ILE A 125 -7.41 -6.56 -2.93
CA ILE A 125 -7.87 -7.92 -3.24
C ILE A 125 -8.35 -8.02 -4.69
N VAL A 126 -7.85 -9.01 -5.41
CA VAL A 126 -8.03 -9.19 -6.86
C VAL A 126 -9.09 -10.23 -7.15
N GLY A 127 -10.02 -9.93 -8.06
CA GLY A 127 -11.01 -10.89 -8.56
C GLY A 127 -12.00 -11.37 -7.49
N ASN A 128 -12.23 -10.58 -6.45
CA ASN A 128 -12.99 -10.97 -5.26
C ASN A 128 -14.51 -10.94 -5.41
N CYS A 129 -15.03 -11.05 -6.65
CA CYS A 129 -16.46 -11.05 -6.91
C CYS A 129 -16.84 -12.09 -7.98
N PRO A 130 -18.05 -12.68 -7.93
CA PRO A 130 -18.52 -13.59 -8.97
C PRO A 130 -18.55 -12.95 -10.36
N GLY A 131 -18.73 -11.63 -10.44
CA GLY A 131 -18.74 -10.88 -11.69
C GLY A 131 -17.44 -11.04 -12.48
N PHE A 132 -16.30 -11.03 -11.78
CA PHE A 132 -14.99 -11.28 -12.37
C PHE A 132 -14.95 -12.63 -13.09
N SER A 133 -15.32 -13.72 -12.41
CA SER A 133 -15.33 -15.06 -13.02
C SER A 133 -16.36 -15.18 -14.15
N ARG A 134 -17.57 -14.63 -13.99
CA ARG A 134 -18.65 -14.71 -14.99
C ARG A 134 -18.31 -13.99 -16.30
N ASN A 135 -17.51 -12.92 -16.23
CA ASN A 135 -17.07 -12.17 -17.41
C ASN A 135 -15.90 -12.86 -18.16
N HIS A 136 -15.29 -13.90 -17.58
CA HIS A 136 -14.20 -14.67 -18.18
C HIS A 136 -14.65 -16.10 -18.45
N VAL A 137 -15.20 -16.34 -19.65
CA VAL A 137 -15.86 -17.62 -20.04
C VAL A 137 -14.99 -18.88 -19.92
N ASN A 138 -13.67 -18.73 -19.81
CA ASN A 138 -12.73 -19.84 -19.64
C ASN A 138 -12.48 -20.23 -18.17
N ILE A 139 -12.92 -19.39 -17.21
CA ILE A 139 -12.81 -19.69 -15.77
C ILE A 139 -13.92 -20.68 -15.40
N ARG A 140 -13.53 -21.90 -14.98
CA ARG A 140 -14.47 -23.00 -14.67
C ARG A 140 -14.63 -23.30 -13.17
N HIS A 141 -13.75 -22.73 -12.34
CA HIS A 141 -13.80 -22.81 -10.88
C HIS A 141 -13.26 -21.51 -10.29
N ILE A 142 -13.45 -21.30 -8.99
CA ILE A 142 -13.00 -20.11 -8.27
C ILE A 142 -11.99 -20.54 -7.22
N ASN A 143 -10.84 -19.89 -7.20
CA ASN A 143 -9.87 -20.01 -6.12
C ASN A 143 -10.24 -19.02 -5.01
N LEU A 144 -10.43 -19.53 -3.79
CA LEU A 144 -10.79 -18.75 -2.61
C LEU A 144 -9.57 -18.33 -1.76
N LEU A 145 -8.35 -18.58 -2.24
CA LEU A 145 -7.17 -17.97 -1.68
C LEU A 145 -7.23 -16.44 -1.92
N PRO A 146 -7.06 -15.60 -0.88
CA PRO A 146 -6.98 -14.16 -1.06
C PRO A 146 -5.83 -13.79 -2.00
N GLN A 147 -6.16 -13.33 -3.21
CA GLN A 147 -5.20 -12.75 -4.13
C GLN A 147 -5.16 -11.25 -3.89
N ALA A 148 -3.99 -10.68 -3.70
CA ALA A 148 -3.77 -9.25 -3.53
C ALA A 148 -2.56 -8.69 -4.28
N HIS A 149 -2.61 -7.39 -4.55
CA HIS A 149 -1.43 -6.58 -4.90
C HIS A 149 -1.19 -5.51 -3.84
N GLN A 150 0.07 -5.14 -3.60
CA GLN A 150 0.40 -3.96 -2.81
C GLN A 150 0.41 -2.73 -3.71
N ARG A 151 -0.28 -1.68 -3.30
CA ARG A 151 -0.16 -0.32 -3.87
C ARG A 151 0.97 0.41 -3.17
N HIS A 152 1.81 1.12 -3.93
CA HIS A 152 2.87 1.94 -3.33
C HIS A 152 2.28 3.19 -2.68
N MET A 153 2.97 3.74 -1.67
CA MET A 153 2.43 4.84 -0.88
C MET A 153 2.14 6.12 -1.68
N GLY A 154 2.85 6.38 -2.78
CA GLY A 154 2.60 7.52 -3.66
C GLY A 154 1.33 7.40 -4.52
N SER A 155 0.65 6.25 -4.49
CA SER A 155 -0.61 6.05 -5.21
C SER A 155 -1.83 6.64 -4.51
N ALA A 156 -1.78 6.79 -3.17
CA ALA A 156 -2.91 7.21 -2.34
C ALA A 156 -3.21 8.71 -2.52
N ILE A 157 -4.49 9.04 -2.78
CA ILE A 157 -4.99 10.43 -2.83
C ILE A 157 -6.37 10.58 -2.18
N GLY A 158 -6.65 11.77 -1.68
CA GLY A 158 -7.90 12.08 -0.98
C GLY A 158 -9.06 12.44 -1.90
N ASN A 159 -10.21 12.67 -1.29
CA ASN A 159 -11.38 13.21 -1.98
C ASN A 159 -11.09 14.62 -2.55
N GLY A 160 -11.43 14.84 -3.81
CA GLY A 160 -11.23 16.09 -4.55
C GLY A 160 -9.86 16.23 -5.21
N GLU A 161 -8.89 15.38 -4.87
CA GLU A 161 -7.58 15.38 -5.51
C GLU A 161 -7.66 14.72 -6.89
N PRO A 162 -7.01 15.25 -7.94
CA PRO A 162 -7.15 14.70 -9.28
C PRO A 162 -6.32 13.43 -9.46
N PHE A 163 -6.86 12.43 -10.15
CA PHE A 163 -6.05 11.39 -10.80
C PHE A 163 -5.21 12.05 -11.89
N VAL A 164 -3.88 11.89 -11.83
CA VAL A 164 -2.95 12.48 -12.81
C VAL A 164 -2.38 11.37 -13.67
N ILE A 165 -2.71 11.38 -14.95
CA ILE A 165 -2.38 10.30 -15.88
C ILE A 165 -1.48 10.82 -16.98
N ARG A 166 -0.31 10.19 -17.13
CA ARG A 166 0.56 10.43 -18.29
C ARG A 166 -0.11 9.93 -19.56
N ARG A 167 -0.17 10.79 -20.58
CA ARG A 167 -0.68 10.48 -21.92
C ARG A 167 0.45 10.67 -22.94
N PRO A 168 1.16 9.59 -23.33
CA PRO A 168 2.21 9.70 -24.33
C PRO A 168 1.67 10.23 -25.66
N LYS A 169 2.48 11.04 -26.35
CA LYS A 169 2.08 11.68 -27.62
C LYS A 169 1.59 10.65 -28.65
N GLY A 170 0.39 10.88 -29.19
CA GLY A 170 -0.21 10.02 -30.21
C GLY A 170 -0.71 8.65 -29.71
N LYS A 171 -0.84 8.47 -28.39
CA LYS A 171 -1.40 7.25 -27.78
C LYS A 171 -2.66 7.59 -27.00
N SER A 172 -3.70 6.76 -27.17
CA SER A 172 -4.82 6.72 -26.24
C SER A 172 -4.41 5.91 -25.01
N VAL A 173 -4.82 6.37 -23.83
CA VAL A 173 -4.59 5.69 -22.56
C VAL A 173 -5.95 5.36 -21.97
N SER A 174 -6.29 4.08 -21.91
CA SER A 174 -7.49 3.62 -21.22
C SER A 174 -7.31 3.76 -19.71
N MET A 175 -8.41 4.09 -19.03
CA MET A 175 -8.50 4.14 -17.57
C MET A 175 -9.70 3.32 -17.12
N SER A 176 -9.55 2.57 -16.05
CA SER A 176 -10.63 1.89 -15.34
C SER A 176 -10.60 2.33 -13.89
N PHE A 177 -11.77 2.44 -13.26
CA PHE A 177 -11.95 2.86 -11.88
C PHE A 177 -13.18 2.15 -11.34
N ASN A 178 -13.06 1.64 -10.11
CA ASN A 178 -14.11 0.87 -9.46
C ASN A 178 -14.22 1.31 -8.00
N ALA A 179 -15.45 1.44 -7.52
CA ALA A 179 -15.71 1.58 -6.10
C ALA A 179 -15.43 0.25 -5.39
N GLU A 180 -14.58 0.28 -4.36
CA GLU A 180 -14.24 -0.86 -3.52
C GLU A 180 -14.40 -0.48 -2.04
N LEU A 181 -14.81 -1.47 -1.23
CA LEU A 181 -14.85 -1.32 0.21
C LEU A 181 -13.42 -1.34 0.76
N GLY A 182 -12.96 -0.23 1.31
CA GLY A 182 -11.72 -0.14 2.07
C GLY A 182 -11.95 -0.50 3.54
N VAL A 183 -11.15 -1.40 4.07
CA VAL A 183 -11.11 -1.82 5.49
C VAL A 183 -9.88 -1.20 6.12
N ILE A 184 -10.05 -0.42 7.18
CA ILE A 184 -8.95 0.21 7.91
C ILE A 184 -8.69 -0.57 9.18
N ILE A 185 -7.47 -1.05 9.37
CA ILE A 185 -7.02 -1.75 10.56
C ILE A 185 -6.85 -0.76 11.72
N GLY A 186 -7.32 -1.11 12.91
CA GLY A 186 -7.26 -0.29 14.13
C GLY A 186 -6.55 -0.94 15.30
N LYS A 187 -6.05 -2.17 15.13
CA LYS A 187 -5.32 -2.93 16.15
C LYS A 187 -4.18 -3.67 15.49
N ALA A 188 -3.00 -3.65 16.12
CA ALA A 188 -1.86 -4.42 15.65
C ALA A 188 -2.07 -5.92 15.90
N GLY A 189 -1.67 -6.77 14.95
CA GLY A 189 -1.70 -8.21 15.14
C GLY A 189 -1.06 -9.03 14.03
N LYS A 190 -0.49 -10.17 14.44
CA LYS A 190 0.01 -11.26 13.61
C LYS A 190 -0.74 -12.53 14.01
N ASP A 191 -0.86 -13.48 13.08
CA ASP A 191 -1.53 -14.77 13.27
C ASP A 191 -2.98 -14.62 13.80
N ILE A 192 -3.71 -13.64 13.25
CA ILE A 192 -5.05 -13.28 13.74
C ILE A 192 -6.03 -14.39 13.35
N PRO A 193 -6.74 -15.02 14.31
CA PRO A 193 -7.77 -15.99 13.99
C PRO A 193 -8.94 -15.35 13.22
N VAL A 194 -9.57 -16.11 12.31
CA VAL A 194 -10.69 -15.62 11.47
C VAL A 194 -11.83 -15.08 12.33
N GLU A 195 -12.14 -15.75 13.43
CA GLU A 195 -13.19 -15.40 14.40
C GLU A 195 -12.92 -14.08 15.15
N GLU A 196 -11.66 -13.66 15.26
CA GLU A 196 -11.27 -12.42 15.94
C GLU A 196 -11.04 -11.26 14.97
N ALA A 197 -10.88 -11.54 13.68
CA ALA A 197 -10.46 -10.58 12.67
C ALA A 197 -11.26 -9.26 12.66
N MET A 198 -12.58 -9.31 12.84
CA MET A 198 -13.43 -8.10 12.86
C MET A 198 -13.18 -7.18 14.06
N SER A 199 -12.58 -7.69 15.14
CA SER A 199 -12.15 -6.87 16.28
C SER A 199 -10.96 -5.96 15.92
N TYR A 200 -10.17 -6.33 14.91
CA TYR A 200 -9.01 -5.57 14.45
C TYR A 200 -9.37 -4.44 13.49
N VAL A 201 -10.61 -4.38 12.99
CA VAL A 201 -11.09 -3.34 12.07
C VAL A 201 -11.50 -2.09 12.84
N ALA A 202 -10.94 -0.93 12.48
CA ALA A 202 -11.35 0.39 13.00
C ALA A 202 -12.66 0.86 12.34
N GLY A 203 -12.77 0.67 11.04
CA GLY A 203 -13.88 1.15 10.23
C GLY A 203 -13.62 0.94 8.74
N TYR A 204 -14.41 1.63 7.94
CA TYR A 204 -14.46 1.45 6.49
C TYR A 204 -14.36 2.78 5.75
N THR A 205 -13.87 2.76 4.52
CA THR A 205 -13.81 3.91 3.61
C THR A 205 -14.21 3.47 2.19
N VAL A 206 -14.56 4.42 1.32
CA VAL A 206 -14.58 4.15 -0.12
C VAL A 206 -13.15 4.16 -0.64
N VAL A 207 -12.81 3.22 -1.53
CA VAL A 207 -11.60 3.22 -2.34
C VAL A 207 -12.01 3.26 -3.81
N SER A 208 -11.35 4.10 -4.61
CA SER A 208 -11.41 4.04 -6.07
C SER A 208 -10.15 3.35 -6.58
N ASP A 209 -10.25 2.07 -6.92
CA ASP A 209 -9.16 1.27 -7.45
C ASP A 209 -8.95 1.56 -8.94
N THR A 210 -8.11 2.56 -9.25
CA THR A 210 -7.89 2.98 -10.64
C THR A 210 -6.75 2.20 -11.27
N ALA A 211 -6.93 1.74 -12.51
CA ALA A 211 -5.88 1.18 -13.35
C ALA A 211 -5.85 1.88 -14.71
N HIS A 212 -4.68 2.12 -15.28
CA HIS A 212 -4.57 2.75 -16.60
C HIS A 212 -3.45 2.17 -17.45
N GLY A 213 -3.60 2.30 -18.76
CA GLY A 213 -2.82 1.54 -19.73
C GLY A 213 -1.48 2.14 -20.15
N TYR A 214 -0.97 3.24 -19.58
CA TYR A 214 0.19 3.90 -20.22
C TYR A 214 1.49 3.08 -20.15
N TYR A 215 1.63 2.18 -19.19
CA TYR A 215 2.73 1.20 -19.15
C TYR A 215 2.72 0.22 -20.34
N ASN A 216 1.64 0.16 -21.14
CA ASN A 216 1.58 -0.61 -22.38
C ASN A 216 2.67 -0.20 -23.37
N VAL A 217 3.15 1.04 -23.32
CA VAL A 217 4.24 1.49 -24.20
C VAL A 217 5.60 0.88 -23.81
N LYS A 218 5.79 0.52 -22.54
CA LYS A 218 7.02 -0.09 -22.01
C LYS A 218 6.93 -1.62 -22.04
N TYR A 219 5.80 -2.18 -21.62
CA TYR A 219 5.61 -3.62 -21.60
C TYR A 219 5.23 -4.19 -22.96
N GLY A 220 4.69 -3.40 -23.90
CA GLY A 220 4.46 -3.83 -25.29
C GLY A 220 3.79 -5.20 -25.41
N GLU A 221 4.42 -6.11 -26.17
CA GLU A 221 3.97 -7.50 -26.34
C GLU A 221 4.18 -8.39 -25.12
N MET A 222 4.78 -7.92 -24.02
CA MET A 222 4.82 -8.69 -22.76
C MET A 222 3.43 -8.99 -22.22
N GLY A 223 2.43 -8.16 -22.54
CA GLY A 223 1.03 -8.46 -22.25
C GLY A 223 0.51 -9.75 -22.92
N LYS A 224 1.26 -10.32 -23.88
CA LYS A 224 1.00 -11.63 -24.51
C LYS A 224 1.79 -12.78 -23.86
N HIS A 225 2.67 -12.53 -22.89
CA HIS A 225 3.44 -13.60 -22.25
C HIS A 225 2.57 -14.43 -21.32
N SER A 226 2.71 -15.75 -21.45
CA SER A 226 1.88 -16.75 -20.77
C SER A 226 2.32 -17.06 -19.34
N ASP A 227 3.45 -16.54 -18.89
CA ASP A 227 3.98 -16.90 -17.57
C ASP A 227 3.33 -16.09 -16.43
N PRO A 228 3.10 -16.72 -15.26
CA PRO A 228 2.46 -16.11 -14.10
C PRO A 228 3.03 -14.74 -13.69
N ILE A 229 4.35 -14.62 -13.61
CA ILE A 229 5.02 -13.42 -13.06
C ILE A 229 4.88 -12.24 -14.02
N SER A 230 4.98 -12.47 -15.33
CA SER A 230 4.72 -11.43 -16.33
C SER A 230 3.28 -10.94 -16.27
N ILE A 231 2.30 -11.84 -16.10
CA ILE A 231 0.88 -11.48 -15.98
C ILE A 231 0.63 -10.60 -14.75
N MET A 232 1.24 -10.94 -13.61
CA MET A 232 1.10 -10.15 -12.37
C MET A 232 1.81 -8.80 -12.49
N THR A 233 3.06 -8.78 -12.95
CA THR A 233 3.83 -7.55 -13.17
C THR A 233 3.03 -6.61 -14.06
N TYR A 234 2.62 -7.08 -15.24
CA TYR A 234 1.89 -6.27 -16.20
C TYR A 234 0.57 -5.77 -15.60
N GLY A 235 -0.28 -6.69 -15.10
CA GLY A 235 -1.61 -6.34 -14.59
C GLY A 235 -1.60 -5.39 -13.39
N TRP A 236 -0.60 -5.49 -12.51
CA TRP A 236 -0.54 -4.68 -11.29
C TRP A 236 0.28 -3.41 -11.43
N THR A 237 1.23 -3.33 -12.36
CA THR A 237 1.92 -2.07 -12.63
C THR A 237 0.97 -0.99 -13.19
N HIS A 238 -0.08 -1.39 -13.93
CA HIS A 238 -1.16 -0.49 -14.33
C HIS A 238 -1.96 0.10 -13.16
N LYS A 239 -1.90 -0.55 -11.99
CA LYS A 239 -2.51 -0.12 -10.73
C LYS A 239 -1.48 0.60 -9.83
N ASN A 240 -0.19 0.32 -9.98
CA ASN A 240 0.82 0.82 -9.06
C ASN A 240 1.55 2.04 -9.60
N THR A 241 0.80 3.14 -9.77
CA THR A 241 1.31 4.43 -10.27
C THR A 241 0.95 5.56 -9.33
N ASP A 242 1.63 6.69 -9.45
CA ASP A 242 1.30 7.85 -8.61
C ASP A 242 -0.16 8.26 -8.74
N ILE A 243 -0.75 8.66 -7.61
CA ILE A 243 -2.04 9.35 -7.61
C ILE A 243 -3.10 8.55 -8.39
N SER A 244 -3.19 7.25 -8.11
CA SER A 244 -4.02 6.28 -8.83
C SER A 244 -4.90 5.42 -7.94
N CYS A 245 -4.90 5.66 -6.64
CA CYS A 245 -5.78 5.02 -5.69
C CYS A 245 -6.38 6.09 -4.79
N ALA A 246 -7.64 6.46 -5.00
CA ALA A 246 -8.29 7.44 -4.16
C ALA A 246 -8.97 6.75 -2.97
N LEU A 247 -8.90 7.36 -1.79
CA LEU A 247 -9.54 6.89 -0.57
C LEU A 247 -10.33 8.03 0.09
N GLY A 248 -11.49 7.71 0.65
CA GLY A 248 -12.27 8.63 1.47
C GLY A 248 -13.76 8.60 1.12
N PRO A 249 -14.49 9.70 1.36
CA PRO A 249 -14.05 10.92 2.02
C PRO A 249 -13.75 10.73 3.52
N TYR A 250 -14.21 9.63 4.13
CA TYR A 250 -14.16 9.42 5.58
C TYR A 250 -13.70 8.00 5.93
N LEU A 251 -13.14 7.85 7.13
CA LEU A 251 -13.21 6.60 7.89
C LEU A 251 -14.55 6.58 8.62
N VAL A 252 -15.40 5.60 8.34
CA VAL A 252 -16.69 5.41 9.01
C VAL A 252 -16.60 4.21 9.95
N THR A 253 -16.91 4.42 11.23
CA THR A 253 -16.76 3.38 12.26
C THR A 253 -17.77 2.24 12.08
N LYS A 254 -17.41 1.05 12.57
CA LYS A 254 -18.20 -0.19 12.40
C LYS A 254 -19.66 -0.06 12.83
N ASP A 255 -19.92 0.66 13.91
CA ASP A 255 -21.25 0.90 14.49
C ASP A 255 -22.17 1.74 13.59
N GLU A 256 -21.63 2.65 12.78
CA GLU A 256 -22.43 3.41 11.80
C GLU A 256 -22.75 2.58 10.56
N VAL A 257 -21.81 1.73 10.15
CA VAL A 257 -21.97 0.88 8.96
C VAL A 257 -22.93 -0.26 9.24
N GLY A 258 -22.79 -0.92 10.39
CA GLY A 258 -23.48 -2.17 10.69
C GLY A 258 -22.83 -3.33 9.93
N HIS A 259 -23.54 -3.90 8.97
CA HIS A 259 -23.07 -5.08 8.22
C HIS A 259 -22.24 -4.66 6.98
N PRO A 260 -20.94 -4.98 6.90
CA PRO A 260 -20.07 -4.51 5.82
C PRO A 260 -20.32 -5.20 4.47
N TYR A 261 -21.09 -6.30 4.46
CA TYR A 261 -21.48 -7.02 3.25
C TYR A 261 -22.91 -6.69 2.81
N ASP A 262 -23.52 -5.60 3.27
CA ASP A 262 -24.84 -5.17 2.82
C ASP A 262 -24.89 -3.66 2.58
N LEU A 263 -24.06 -3.20 1.65
CA LEU A 263 -23.95 -1.81 1.23
C LEU A 263 -24.08 -1.74 -0.28
N MET A 264 -24.92 -0.82 -0.77
CA MET A 264 -24.97 -0.50 -2.19
C MET A 264 -23.71 0.27 -2.63
N LEU A 265 -23.15 -0.11 -3.78
CA LEU A 265 -22.04 0.60 -4.41
C LEU A 265 -22.49 1.21 -5.74
N TYR A 266 -21.98 2.40 -6.03
CA TYR A 266 -22.20 3.08 -7.30
C TYR A 266 -20.90 3.66 -7.81
N THR A 267 -20.70 3.56 -9.12
CA THR A 267 -19.64 4.29 -9.82
C THR A 267 -20.29 5.16 -10.89
N ARG A 268 -19.91 6.44 -10.94
CA ARG A 268 -20.42 7.41 -11.92
C ARG A 268 -19.28 8.13 -12.63
N THR A 269 -19.60 8.62 -13.81
CA THR A 269 -18.74 9.53 -14.58
C THR A 269 -19.55 10.76 -14.93
N ASN A 270 -19.13 11.94 -14.50
CA ASN A 270 -19.87 13.20 -14.73
C ASN A 270 -21.37 13.08 -14.35
N GLY A 271 -21.65 12.49 -13.18
CA GLY A 271 -23.02 12.21 -12.71
C GLY A 271 -23.74 11.03 -13.41
N MET A 272 -23.22 10.47 -14.49
CA MET A 272 -23.85 9.34 -15.19
C MET A 272 -23.47 8.00 -14.57
N LEU A 273 -24.48 7.19 -14.20
CA LEU A 273 -24.27 5.87 -13.62
C LEU A 273 -23.55 4.92 -14.60
N ARG A 274 -22.37 4.44 -14.21
CA ARG A 274 -21.57 3.45 -14.96
C ARG A 274 -21.79 2.03 -14.43
N ASP A 275 -21.74 1.88 -13.11
CA ASP A 275 -21.83 0.58 -12.44
C ASP A 275 -22.60 0.67 -11.13
N ARG A 276 -23.25 -0.44 -10.77
CA ARG A 276 -24.01 -0.60 -9.54
C ARG A 276 -23.88 -2.03 -9.03
N ALA A 277 -23.45 -2.18 -7.79
CA ALA A 277 -23.25 -3.47 -7.14
C ALA A 277 -23.68 -3.42 -5.67
N ASN A 278 -23.51 -4.55 -4.96
CA ASN A 278 -23.66 -4.64 -3.52
C ASN A 278 -22.46 -5.42 -2.95
N THR A 279 -21.96 -5.02 -1.78
CA THR A 279 -20.81 -5.64 -1.09
C THR A 279 -21.05 -7.11 -0.73
N CYS A 280 -22.29 -7.60 -0.75
CA CYS A 280 -22.63 -9.01 -0.54
C CYS A 280 -22.05 -9.94 -1.60
N SER A 281 -21.59 -9.41 -2.73
CA SER A 281 -20.95 -10.19 -3.78
C SER A 281 -19.48 -10.50 -3.49
N THR A 282 -18.93 -10.07 -2.36
CA THR A 282 -17.56 -10.37 -1.95
C THR A 282 -17.38 -11.88 -1.72
N LEU A 283 -16.45 -12.51 -2.43
CA LEU A 283 -16.21 -13.97 -2.35
C LEU A 283 -15.41 -14.36 -1.11
N VAL A 284 -14.30 -13.66 -0.88
CA VAL A 284 -13.41 -13.84 0.26
C VAL A 284 -13.59 -12.66 1.19
N GLY A 285 -14.24 -12.94 2.32
CA GLY A 285 -14.58 -11.93 3.33
C GLY A 285 -13.36 -11.31 4.01
N VAL A 286 -13.58 -10.14 4.61
CA VAL A 286 -12.65 -9.35 5.42
C VAL A 286 -11.96 -10.24 6.47
N GLU A 287 -12.71 -11.12 7.13
CA GLU A 287 -12.21 -11.97 8.20
C GLU A 287 -11.12 -12.93 7.73
N ARG A 288 -11.38 -13.61 6.60
CA ARG A 288 -10.43 -14.55 6.01
C ARG A 288 -9.25 -13.86 5.37
N THR A 289 -9.47 -12.68 4.78
CA THR A 289 -8.39 -11.84 4.24
C THR A 289 -7.43 -11.41 5.35
N ILE A 290 -7.94 -10.86 6.46
CA ILE A 290 -7.14 -10.47 7.62
C ILE A 290 -6.39 -11.67 8.18
N ALA A 291 -7.06 -12.80 8.41
CA ALA A 291 -6.43 -14.00 8.95
C ALA A 291 -5.30 -14.54 8.03
N TYR A 292 -5.52 -14.52 6.71
CA TYR A 292 -4.51 -14.99 5.76
C TYR A 292 -3.27 -14.10 5.73
N PHE A 293 -3.44 -12.79 5.50
CA PHE A 293 -2.28 -11.89 5.42
C PHE A 293 -1.57 -11.73 6.77
N SER A 294 -2.32 -11.75 7.88
CA SER A 294 -1.72 -11.69 9.22
C SER A 294 -0.91 -12.93 9.59
N SER A 295 -1.10 -14.08 8.93
CA SER A 295 -0.32 -15.31 9.18
C SER A 295 1.15 -15.21 8.79
N PHE A 296 1.54 -14.18 8.02
CA PHE A 296 2.92 -13.99 7.60
C PHE A 296 3.39 -12.53 7.65
N MET A 297 2.48 -11.56 7.78
CA MET A 297 2.79 -10.13 7.90
C MET A 297 1.96 -9.53 9.03
N GLU A 298 2.58 -8.88 10.00
CA GLU A 298 1.88 -8.12 11.03
C GLU A 298 1.08 -6.98 10.40
N LEU A 299 -0.22 -6.93 10.71
CA LEU A 299 -1.09 -5.83 10.35
C LEU A 299 -1.04 -4.78 11.46
N LEU A 300 -0.95 -3.51 11.09
CA LEU A 300 -0.79 -2.39 12.02
C LEU A 300 -1.96 -1.39 11.90
N PRO A 301 -2.28 -0.63 12.96
CA PRO A 301 -3.26 0.44 12.89
C PRO A 301 -2.93 1.42 11.75
N GLY A 302 -3.94 1.73 10.94
CA GLY A 302 -3.80 2.58 9.74
C GLY A 302 -3.51 1.82 8.44
N ASP A 303 -3.17 0.53 8.50
CA ASP A 303 -3.12 -0.30 7.28
C ASP A 303 -4.50 -0.37 6.62
N VAL A 304 -4.52 -0.37 5.28
CA VAL A 304 -5.74 -0.38 4.49
C VAL A 304 -5.78 -1.59 3.57
N ILE A 305 -6.89 -2.33 3.62
CA ILE A 305 -7.18 -3.45 2.72
C ILE A 305 -8.43 -3.10 1.90
N HIS A 306 -8.32 -2.95 0.58
CA HIS A 306 -9.47 -2.73 -0.29
C HIS A 306 -9.92 -4.05 -0.92
N MET A 307 -11.22 -4.36 -0.77
CA MET A 307 -11.75 -5.73 -0.88
C MET A 307 -12.03 -6.21 -2.31
N GLY A 308 -11.62 -5.47 -3.33
CA GLY A 308 -11.90 -5.78 -4.73
C GLY A 308 -13.25 -5.27 -5.20
N ALA A 309 -13.35 -4.97 -6.50
CA ALA A 309 -14.57 -4.47 -7.11
C ALA A 309 -15.72 -5.50 -7.05
N ASN A 310 -16.87 -5.10 -6.50
CA ASN A 310 -18.06 -5.96 -6.40
C ASN A 310 -18.91 -6.01 -7.70
N GLY A 311 -18.62 -5.14 -8.67
CA GLY A 311 -19.38 -4.97 -9.92
C GLY A 311 -18.57 -5.25 -11.18
N LYS A 312 -18.48 -4.28 -12.09
CA LYS A 312 -17.73 -4.34 -13.36
C LYS A 312 -16.23 -4.10 -13.14
N ASP A 313 -15.50 -5.15 -12.78
CA ASP A 313 -14.04 -5.08 -12.63
C ASP A 313 -13.30 -4.92 -13.97
N GLY A 314 -12.25 -4.09 -13.98
CA GLY A 314 -11.29 -3.94 -15.08
C GLY A 314 -11.81 -3.39 -16.42
N ILE A 315 -13.09 -3.01 -16.51
CA ILE A 315 -13.64 -2.50 -17.78
C ILE A 315 -13.16 -1.07 -18.01
N GLY A 316 -12.23 -0.88 -18.96
CA GLY A 316 -11.76 0.44 -19.36
C GLY A 316 -12.91 1.34 -19.81
N VAL A 317 -12.87 2.61 -19.41
CA VAL A 317 -13.64 3.67 -20.04
C VAL A 317 -12.80 4.20 -21.20
N ASP A 318 -13.41 4.29 -22.38
CA ASP A 318 -12.82 5.05 -23.47
C ASP A 318 -13.02 6.54 -23.19
N MET A 319 -11.94 7.18 -22.76
CA MET A 319 -11.93 8.55 -22.31
C MET A 319 -11.87 9.53 -23.50
N ASP A 320 -11.56 9.06 -24.71
CA ASP A 320 -11.53 9.91 -25.91
C ASP A 320 -12.95 10.26 -26.41
N HIS A 321 -13.96 9.48 -26.03
CA HIS A 321 -15.38 9.79 -26.28
C HIS A 321 -16.00 10.76 -25.26
N HIS A 322 -15.28 11.11 -24.18
CA HIS A 322 -15.76 12.06 -23.18
C HIS A 322 -15.33 13.47 -23.61
N VAL A 323 -16.22 14.14 -24.35
CA VAL A 323 -16.00 15.49 -24.90
C VAL A 323 -15.95 16.51 -23.75
N GLY A 324 -14.76 17.04 -23.45
CA GLY A 324 -14.53 18.07 -22.42
C GLY A 324 -13.42 17.64 -21.47
N ARG A 325 -12.42 18.50 -21.27
CA ARG A 325 -11.15 18.19 -20.58
C ARG A 325 -11.27 17.85 -19.08
N GLU A 326 -12.48 17.76 -18.54
CA GLU A 326 -12.70 17.46 -17.12
C GLU A 326 -13.65 16.27 -16.98
N ILE A 327 -13.07 15.11 -16.68
CA ILE A 327 -13.81 13.91 -16.33
C ILE A 327 -13.81 13.79 -14.81
N GLU A 328 -14.99 13.79 -14.21
CA GLU A 328 -15.18 13.53 -12.79
C GLU A 328 -15.60 12.07 -12.59
N VAL A 329 -14.84 11.37 -11.77
CA VAL A 329 -15.14 10.02 -11.31
C VAL A 329 -15.74 10.13 -9.92
N GLU A 330 -16.89 9.47 -9.73
CA GLU A 330 -17.52 9.35 -8.42
C GLU A 330 -17.60 7.86 -8.05
N CYS A 331 -17.07 7.51 -6.88
CA CYS A 331 -17.27 6.21 -6.24
C CYS A 331 -18.07 6.43 -4.95
N GLU A 332 -19.22 5.79 -4.84
CA GLU A 332 -20.09 5.87 -3.67
C GLU A 332 -20.31 4.50 -3.08
N ILE A 333 -20.25 4.42 -1.76
CA ILE A 333 -20.72 3.27 -0.99
C ILE A 333 -21.68 3.80 0.05
N GLU A 334 -22.83 3.15 0.15
CA GLU A 334 -23.88 3.46 1.13
C GLU A 334 -23.27 3.63 2.53
N LYS A 335 -23.72 4.66 3.26
CA LYS A 335 -23.23 5.09 4.59
C LYS A 335 -21.79 5.64 4.63
N LEU A 336 -20.90 5.24 3.71
CA LEU A 336 -19.50 5.69 3.67
C LEU A 336 -19.35 7.07 3.03
N GLY A 337 -20.18 7.38 2.04
CA GLY A 337 -20.19 8.67 1.34
C GLY A 337 -19.75 8.54 -0.12
N VAL A 338 -19.48 9.70 -0.74
CA VAL A 338 -19.11 9.80 -2.16
C VAL A 338 -17.69 10.35 -2.27
N LEU A 339 -16.81 9.54 -2.84
CA LEU A 339 -15.46 9.88 -3.21
C LEU A 339 -15.45 10.44 -4.64
N ARG A 340 -15.05 11.70 -4.81
CA ARG A 340 -15.05 12.42 -6.09
C ARG A 340 -13.63 12.84 -6.47
N ASN A 341 -13.21 12.50 -7.67
CA ASN A 341 -11.87 12.84 -8.15
C ASN A 341 -11.94 13.20 -9.64
N LYS A 342 -11.25 14.28 -10.03
CA LYS A 342 -11.12 14.65 -11.44
C LYS A 342 -10.01 13.83 -12.11
N VAL A 343 -10.08 13.64 -13.42
CA VAL A 343 -9.01 13.05 -14.22
C VAL A 343 -8.30 14.14 -14.99
N ILE A 344 -6.99 14.25 -14.81
CA ILE A 344 -6.12 15.17 -15.52
C ILE A 344 -5.14 14.35 -16.35
N TYR A 345 -5.11 14.60 -17.65
CA TYR A 345 -4.07 14.07 -18.53
C TYR A 345 -2.94 15.07 -18.63
N LEU A 346 -1.71 14.60 -18.49
CA LEU A 346 -0.51 15.35 -18.81
C LEU A 346 0.17 14.74 -20.02
N ASP A 347 0.53 15.56 -21.00
CA ASP A 347 1.40 15.12 -22.08
C ASP A 347 2.88 15.09 -21.65
N ASP A 348 3.75 14.59 -22.54
CA ASP A 348 5.17 14.45 -22.26
C ASP A 348 5.88 15.82 -22.08
N GLU A 349 5.37 16.90 -22.68
CA GLU A 349 5.96 18.25 -22.56
C GLU A 349 5.62 18.84 -21.19
N GLU A 350 4.36 18.75 -20.74
CA GLU A 350 3.92 19.18 -19.40
C GLU A 350 4.60 18.40 -18.27
N ILE A 351 4.87 17.12 -18.50
CA ILE A 351 5.64 16.27 -17.58
C ILE A 351 7.06 16.80 -17.41
N GLU A 352 7.70 17.18 -18.51
CA GLU A 352 9.08 17.64 -18.50
C GLU A 352 9.24 18.97 -17.77
N GLU A 353 8.31 19.90 -17.98
CA GLU A 353 8.28 21.18 -17.27
C GLU A 353 8.14 21.00 -15.75
N LYS A 354 7.32 20.03 -15.33
CA LYS A 354 7.03 19.78 -13.91
C LYS A 354 8.09 18.93 -13.22
N ARG A 355 8.84 18.12 -13.97
CA ARG A 355 9.80 17.15 -13.43
C ARG A 355 10.82 17.77 -12.48
N GLY A 356 11.39 18.92 -12.84
CA GLY A 356 12.38 19.63 -12.02
C GLY A 356 11.85 20.14 -10.68
N GLN A 357 10.54 20.41 -10.58
CA GLN A 357 9.91 20.89 -9.34
C GLN A 357 9.70 19.74 -8.34
N PHE A 358 9.32 18.56 -8.83
CA PHE A 358 9.10 17.38 -7.99
C PHE A 358 10.39 16.73 -7.50
N ASN A 359 11.46 16.79 -8.30
CA ASN A 359 12.74 16.16 -7.98
C ASN A 359 13.67 17.07 -7.14
N ALA A 360 13.14 18.16 -6.59
CA ALA A 360 13.88 19.17 -5.84
C ALA A 360 14.17 18.79 -4.38
N SER A 361 13.79 17.60 -3.92
CA SER A 361 14.08 17.16 -2.55
C SER A 361 15.58 17.05 -2.29
N GLU A 362 16.01 17.44 -1.09
CA GLU A 362 17.38 17.19 -0.65
C GLU A 362 17.67 15.67 -0.62
N PRO A 363 18.79 15.22 -1.19
CA PRO A 363 19.16 13.82 -1.16
C PRO A 363 19.57 13.41 0.26
N MET A 364 19.12 12.24 0.67
CA MET A 364 19.60 11.54 1.85
C MET A 364 21.10 11.26 1.69
N LYS A 365 21.86 11.36 2.78
CA LYS A 365 23.28 10.97 2.79
C LYS A 365 23.42 9.50 3.20
N ALA A 366 24.48 8.84 2.74
CA ALA A 366 24.67 7.40 3.01
C ALA A 366 24.75 7.09 4.51
N GLU A 367 25.32 8.00 5.32
CA GLU A 367 25.45 7.85 6.78
C GLU A 367 24.12 8.01 7.52
N GLU A 368 23.12 8.59 6.85
CA GLU A 368 21.78 8.75 7.40
C GLU A 368 20.97 7.46 7.25
N TRP A 369 21.35 6.55 6.35
CA TRP A 369 20.63 5.30 6.11
C TRP A 369 20.67 4.39 7.34
N ASN A 370 19.53 3.76 7.58
CA ASN A 370 19.37 2.52 8.34
C ASN A 370 18.05 1.90 7.90
N LEU A 371 17.82 0.63 8.24
CA LEU A 371 16.64 -0.07 7.76
C LEU A 371 15.32 0.54 8.23
N GLY A 372 15.30 1.23 9.38
CA GLY A 372 14.14 1.96 9.87
C GLY A 372 13.71 3.14 8.98
N LYS A 373 14.54 3.54 8.00
CA LYS A 373 14.20 4.53 6.97
C LYS A 373 13.69 3.91 5.67
N ALA A 374 13.60 2.59 5.58
CA ALA A 374 13.02 1.93 4.42
C ALA A 374 11.56 2.36 4.27
N ARG A 375 11.20 2.85 3.08
CA ARG A 375 9.88 3.45 2.82
C ARG A 375 8.96 2.49 2.08
N ASN A 376 9.39 2.05 0.89
CA ASN A 376 8.75 0.97 0.16
C ASN A 376 9.79 -0.13 -0.13
N PHE A 377 9.31 -1.34 -0.42
CA PHE A 377 10.14 -2.44 -0.91
C PHE A 377 9.62 -2.93 -2.26
N VAL A 378 10.50 -3.12 -3.23
CA VAL A 378 10.18 -3.67 -4.55
C VAL A 378 11.03 -4.89 -4.80
N ILE A 379 10.40 -5.98 -5.25
CA ILE A 379 11.08 -7.24 -5.54
C ILE A 379 11.07 -7.45 -7.05
N THR A 380 12.25 -7.57 -7.65
CA THR A 380 12.40 -7.99 -9.05
C THR A 380 12.49 -9.50 -9.13
N TYR A 381 11.84 -10.09 -10.13
CA TYR A 381 11.76 -11.53 -10.35
C TYR A 381 12.36 -11.90 -11.71
N ALA A 382 12.92 -13.11 -11.82
CA ALA A 382 13.40 -13.66 -13.09
C ALA A 382 14.44 -12.78 -13.82
N ASN A 383 15.26 -12.04 -13.07
CA ASN A 383 16.25 -11.10 -13.62
C ASN A 383 17.61 -11.75 -13.94
N THR A 384 17.69 -13.08 -13.90
CA THR A 384 18.83 -13.86 -14.38
C THR A 384 18.32 -15.05 -15.18
N GLN A 385 19.15 -15.62 -16.05
CA GLN A 385 18.77 -16.83 -16.79
C GLN A 385 18.36 -17.98 -15.84
N ALA A 386 19.07 -18.12 -14.71
CA ALA A 386 18.81 -19.15 -13.71
C ALA A 386 17.51 -18.91 -12.94
N SER A 387 17.26 -17.68 -12.46
CA SER A 387 16.00 -17.35 -11.77
C SER A 387 14.80 -17.40 -12.71
N ALA A 388 14.96 -17.03 -13.98
CA ALA A 388 13.87 -17.13 -14.96
C ALA A 388 13.42 -18.58 -15.16
N LEU A 389 14.38 -19.50 -15.34
CA LEU A 389 14.10 -20.94 -15.45
C LEU A 389 13.41 -21.49 -14.20
N GLU A 390 13.82 -21.04 -13.01
CA GLU A 390 13.23 -21.45 -11.74
C GLU A 390 11.75 -21.04 -11.61
N HIS A 391 11.40 -19.83 -12.06
CA HIS A 391 10.02 -19.36 -12.11
C HIS A 391 9.23 -19.85 -13.34
N GLY A 392 9.77 -20.79 -14.11
CA GLY A 392 9.10 -21.37 -15.28
C GLY A 392 8.86 -20.36 -16.41
N CYS A 393 9.75 -19.36 -16.53
CA CYS A 393 9.61 -18.28 -17.49
C CYS A 393 10.88 -18.06 -18.32
N GLN A 394 10.73 -17.32 -19.42
CA GLN A 394 11.89 -16.97 -20.26
C GLN A 394 12.59 -15.74 -19.70
N ALA A 395 13.92 -15.71 -19.80
CA ALA A 395 14.71 -14.51 -19.57
C ALA A 395 14.17 -13.34 -20.39
N SER A 396 14.05 -12.16 -19.78
CA SER A 396 13.48 -10.97 -20.41
C SER A 396 14.39 -9.77 -20.22
N PRO A 397 14.60 -8.93 -21.26
CA PRO A 397 15.27 -7.65 -21.12
C PRO A 397 14.38 -6.57 -20.50
N ILE A 398 13.14 -6.91 -20.14
CA ILE A 398 12.17 -6.02 -19.52
C ILE A 398 11.97 -6.47 -18.07
N PRO A 399 12.23 -5.59 -17.08
CA PRO A 399 12.12 -5.93 -15.65
C PRO A 399 10.73 -6.42 -15.27
N ARG A 400 10.70 -7.49 -14.46
CA ARG A 400 9.49 -8.01 -13.80
C ARG A 400 9.58 -7.71 -12.33
N TYR A 401 8.64 -6.95 -11.79
CA TYR A 401 8.70 -6.53 -10.41
C TYR A 401 7.31 -6.46 -9.80
N LEU A 402 7.26 -6.61 -8.48
CA LEU A 402 6.05 -6.41 -7.69
C LEU A 402 6.41 -5.57 -6.46
N TRP A 403 5.50 -4.68 -6.09
CA TRP A 403 5.60 -3.93 -4.84
C TRP A 403 5.34 -4.86 -3.67
N SER A 404 6.06 -4.62 -2.58
CA SER A 404 5.96 -5.30 -1.30
C SER A 404 5.94 -4.26 -0.17
N VAL A 405 5.77 -4.70 1.06
CA VAL A 405 5.85 -3.86 2.25
C VAL A 405 7.28 -3.73 2.74
N ALA A 406 7.63 -2.57 3.30
CA ALA A 406 8.94 -2.36 3.90
C ALA A 406 9.20 -3.28 5.12
N SER A 407 8.15 -3.76 5.81
CA SER A 407 8.30 -4.69 6.96
C SER A 407 8.79 -6.09 6.55
N ALA A 408 8.72 -6.43 5.26
CA ALA A 408 9.31 -7.67 4.74
C ALA A 408 10.85 -7.65 4.83
N LEU A 409 11.45 -6.46 5.00
CA LEU A 409 12.89 -6.31 5.21
C LEU A 409 13.26 -6.45 6.69
N SER A 410 14.42 -7.05 6.97
CA SER A 410 14.99 -7.12 8.32
C SER A 410 16.51 -7.02 8.30
N SER A 411 17.11 -6.45 9.35
CA SER A 411 18.55 -6.52 9.62
C SER A 411 18.89 -7.49 10.76
N ARG A 412 17.89 -8.20 11.28
CA ARG A 412 17.97 -9.11 12.42
C ARG A 412 17.64 -10.54 12.01
N THR A 413 18.03 -11.49 12.85
CA THR A 413 17.68 -12.91 12.78
C THR A 413 16.20 -13.11 12.44
N SER A 414 15.92 -13.84 11.36
CA SER A 414 14.58 -14.32 11.02
C SER A 414 14.24 -15.54 11.90
N TYR A 415 13.00 -15.56 12.39
CA TYR A 415 12.42 -16.70 13.10
C TYR A 415 11.54 -17.50 12.14
N TRP A 416 11.54 -18.83 12.28
CA TRP A 416 10.77 -19.72 11.42
C TRP A 416 9.92 -20.71 12.24
N PRO A 417 8.64 -20.94 11.87
CA PRO A 417 7.66 -21.59 12.73
C PRO A 417 7.79 -23.12 12.92
N ASP A 418 8.45 -23.90 12.03
CA ASP A 418 8.57 -25.37 12.21
C ASP A 418 9.89 -25.96 11.67
N GLU A 419 10.33 -27.08 12.25
CA GLU A 419 11.55 -27.84 11.92
C GLU A 419 11.37 -28.75 10.69
N LYS A 420 10.15 -29.03 10.23
CA LYS A 420 9.89 -29.98 9.12
C LYS A 420 9.90 -29.33 7.74
N GLU A 421 10.38 -28.10 7.63
CA GLU A 421 10.11 -27.22 6.50
C GLU A 421 11.38 -27.00 5.66
N GLU A 422 11.29 -27.14 4.33
CA GLU A 422 12.39 -26.79 3.44
C GLU A 422 12.36 -25.29 3.16
N LEU A 423 13.49 -24.63 3.43
CA LEU A 423 13.66 -23.20 3.16
C LEU A 423 14.46 -23.00 1.89
N TYR A 424 14.06 -22.02 1.09
CA TYR A 424 14.74 -21.64 -0.13
C TYR A 424 15.41 -20.30 0.10
N VAL A 425 16.72 -20.25 -0.08
CA VAL A 425 17.54 -19.07 0.19
C VAL A 425 18.07 -18.53 -1.12
N THR A 426 17.81 -17.25 -1.40
CA THR A 426 18.35 -16.53 -2.56
C THR A 426 19.31 -15.44 -2.12
N ALA A 427 20.46 -15.36 -2.80
CA ALA A 427 21.36 -14.23 -2.71
C ALA A 427 20.99 -13.19 -3.77
N GLU A 428 20.82 -11.95 -3.34
CA GLU A 428 20.31 -10.83 -4.13
C GLU A 428 21.15 -9.57 -3.83
N ILE A 429 21.06 -8.58 -4.71
CA ILE A 429 21.58 -7.23 -4.46
C ILE A 429 20.39 -6.29 -4.56
N ALA A 430 20.28 -5.34 -3.63
CA ALA A 430 19.25 -4.32 -3.68
C ALA A 430 19.86 -2.92 -3.80
N VAL A 431 19.11 -2.03 -4.42
CA VAL A 431 19.43 -0.60 -4.55
C VAL A 431 18.61 0.18 -3.54
N VAL A 432 19.23 1.17 -2.90
CA VAL A 432 18.54 2.11 -2.03
C VAL A 432 18.45 3.46 -2.73
N ILE A 433 17.26 4.01 -2.83
CA ILE A 433 17.01 5.35 -3.41
C ILE A 433 17.33 6.40 -2.34
N GLY A 434 18.16 7.38 -2.68
CA GLY A 434 18.59 8.48 -1.82
C GLY A 434 17.92 9.80 -2.12
N LYS A 435 17.36 9.97 -3.32
CA LYS A 435 16.70 11.21 -3.73
C LYS A 435 15.36 10.91 -4.38
N THR A 436 14.32 11.64 -3.99
CA THR A 436 13.00 11.48 -4.59
C THR A 436 13.05 11.84 -6.07
N MET A 437 12.47 10.96 -6.89
CA MET A 437 12.47 11.08 -8.34
C MET A 437 11.13 10.63 -8.91
N LYS A 438 10.47 11.54 -9.61
CA LYS A 438 9.25 11.31 -10.36
C LYS A 438 9.55 11.31 -11.86
N TRP A 439 8.95 10.36 -12.58
CA TRP A 439 9.14 10.17 -14.02
C TRP A 439 10.62 10.01 -14.39
N ALA A 440 11.24 9.01 -13.77
CA ALA A 440 12.65 8.72 -13.91
C ALA A 440 13.04 8.43 -15.38
N ASP A 441 14.23 8.87 -15.80
CA ASP A 441 14.83 8.52 -17.08
C ASP A 441 16.30 8.14 -16.91
N LYS A 442 16.89 7.46 -17.89
CA LYS A 442 18.28 6.97 -17.80
C LYS A 442 19.34 8.06 -17.59
N GLU A 443 19.07 9.31 -17.95
CA GLU A 443 20.05 10.38 -17.87
C GLU A 443 20.24 10.89 -16.43
N ASN A 444 19.23 10.69 -15.56
CA ASN A 444 19.24 11.20 -14.20
C ASN A 444 19.26 10.13 -13.09
N LEU A 445 19.19 8.83 -13.42
CA LEU A 445 19.08 7.77 -12.41
C LEU A 445 20.25 7.70 -11.44
N SER A 446 21.48 7.98 -11.89
CA SER A 446 22.66 7.92 -11.00
C SER A 446 22.52 8.86 -9.81
N ASP A 447 21.81 9.98 -9.98
CA ASP A 447 21.67 11.02 -8.97
C ASP A 447 20.63 10.66 -7.90
N CYS A 448 19.79 9.64 -8.14
CA CYS A 448 18.82 9.16 -7.17
C CYS A 448 19.28 7.95 -6.36
N ILE A 449 20.35 7.27 -6.76
CA ILE A 449 20.84 6.08 -6.05
C ILE A 449 21.68 6.52 -4.85
N LEU A 450 21.25 6.14 -3.65
CA LEU A 450 22.06 6.30 -2.43
C LEU A 450 23.25 5.34 -2.43
N GLY A 451 23.00 4.12 -2.89
CA GLY A 451 23.95 3.04 -2.98
C GLY A 451 23.26 1.69 -3.00
N TYR A 452 24.03 0.66 -2.64
CA TYR A 452 23.62 -0.73 -2.74
C TYR A 452 23.74 -1.42 -1.38
N VAL A 453 22.88 -2.40 -1.18
CA VAL A 453 22.89 -3.27 0.00
C VAL A 453 22.84 -4.74 -0.45
N PRO A 454 23.51 -5.64 0.29
CA PRO A 454 23.35 -7.07 0.09
C PRO A 454 21.96 -7.48 0.56
N LEU A 455 21.37 -8.51 -0.04
CA LEU A 455 20.05 -8.99 0.33
C LEU A 455 20.04 -10.52 0.29
N VAL A 456 19.54 -11.15 1.35
CA VAL A 456 19.28 -12.59 1.41
C VAL A 456 17.80 -12.79 1.62
N SER A 457 17.10 -13.35 0.64
CA SER A 457 15.67 -13.66 0.77
C SER A 457 15.48 -15.12 1.15
N VAL A 458 14.64 -15.38 2.13
CA VAL A 458 14.26 -16.70 2.60
C VAL A 458 12.79 -16.91 2.24
N THR A 459 12.50 -17.99 1.55
CA THR A 459 11.15 -18.29 1.04
C THR A 459 10.75 -19.71 1.44
N ASP A 460 9.53 -19.86 1.95
CA ASP A 460 8.91 -21.18 2.13
C ASP A 460 8.12 -21.58 0.90
N LYS A 461 8.70 -22.49 0.13
CA LYS A 461 8.09 -22.93 -1.13
C LYS A 461 6.92 -23.88 -0.92
N ARG A 462 6.64 -24.38 0.30
CA ARG A 462 5.43 -25.18 0.54
C ARG A 462 4.16 -24.34 0.51
N LEU A 463 4.27 -23.02 0.74
CA LEU A 463 3.16 -22.10 0.50
C LEU A 463 2.65 -22.23 -0.94
N SER A 464 3.51 -22.53 -1.92
CA SER A 464 3.09 -22.77 -3.32
C SER A 464 2.06 -23.91 -3.48
N GLN A 465 1.96 -24.82 -2.50
CA GLN A 465 0.99 -25.92 -2.49
C GLN A 465 -0.40 -25.50 -1.98
N GLN A 466 -0.57 -24.29 -1.44
CA GLN A 466 -1.87 -23.80 -0.96
C GLN A 466 -2.90 -23.65 -2.09
N VAL A 467 -2.44 -23.46 -3.34
CA VAL A 467 -3.31 -23.42 -4.51
C VAL A 467 -3.29 -24.78 -5.21
N VAL A 468 -4.27 -25.63 -4.90
CA VAL A 468 -4.39 -26.97 -5.50
C VAL A 468 -5.00 -26.92 -6.91
N HIS A 469 -5.97 -26.02 -7.11
CA HIS A 469 -6.68 -25.84 -8.38
C HIS A 469 -6.70 -24.35 -8.74
N PRO A 470 -5.71 -23.86 -9.51
CA PRO A 470 -5.69 -22.47 -9.94
C PRO A 470 -6.72 -22.21 -11.05
N ALA A 471 -7.54 -21.18 -10.87
CA ALA A 471 -8.52 -20.73 -11.86
C ALA A 471 -7.87 -19.94 -13.00
N LEU A 472 -6.74 -19.28 -12.71
CA LEU A 472 -5.92 -18.53 -13.66
C LEU A 472 -4.44 -18.90 -13.49
N PRO A 473 -3.60 -18.85 -14.56
CA PRO A 473 -2.18 -19.21 -14.47
C PRO A 473 -1.43 -18.49 -13.35
N ARG A 474 -1.70 -17.19 -13.15
CA ARG A 474 -1.06 -16.36 -12.11
C ARG A 474 -1.25 -16.88 -10.68
N GLU A 475 -2.34 -17.59 -10.41
CA GLU A 475 -2.71 -18.00 -9.05
C GLU A 475 -1.74 -19.03 -8.48
N SER A 476 -1.16 -19.86 -9.33
CA SER A 476 -0.19 -20.89 -8.91
C SER A 476 1.12 -20.32 -8.35
N ALA A 477 1.54 -19.15 -8.81
CA ALA A 477 2.76 -18.49 -8.36
C ALA A 477 2.53 -17.57 -7.15
N MET A 478 1.27 -17.29 -6.80
CA MET A 478 0.91 -16.28 -5.83
C MET A 478 1.43 -16.54 -4.42
N PRO A 479 1.28 -17.77 -3.86
CA PRO A 479 1.76 -18.02 -2.50
C PRO A 479 3.28 -17.89 -2.37
N GLU A 480 4.03 -18.26 -3.41
CA GLU A 480 5.49 -18.12 -3.45
C GLU A 480 5.91 -16.64 -3.43
N ILE A 481 5.16 -15.78 -4.11
CA ILE A 481 5.39 -14.33 -4.08
C ILE A 481 5.09 -13.76 -2.69
N TYR A 482 3.98 -14.15 -2.07
CA TYR A 482 3.62 -13.67 -0.72
C TYR A 482 4.55 -14.19 0.37
N ALA A 483 5.16 -15.35 0.18
CA ALA A 483 6.21 -15.84 1.06
C ALA A 483 7.38 -14.85 1.18
N LYS A 484 7.67 -14.08 0.12
CA LYS A 484 8.66 -12.99 0.14
C LYS A 484 8.12 -11.67 0.70
N TRP A 485 6.83 -11.57 0.98
CA TRP A 485 6.23 -10.39 1.63
C TRP A 485 6.14 -10.56 3.15
N ALA A 486 6.41 -11.77 3.64
CA ALA A 486 6.41 -12.08 5.05
C ALA A 486 7.47 -11.27 5.82
N ASP A 487 7.14 -10.89 7.05
CA ASP A 487 7.98 -10.03 7.86
C ASP A 487 9.34 -10.68 8.13
N GLY A 488 10.40 -9.91 7.86
CA GLY A 488 11.77 -10.35 8.08
C GLY A 488 12.27 -11.49 7.20
N CYS A 489 11.57 -11.84 6.12
CA CYS A 489 12.04 -12.83 5.15
C CYS A 489 13.10 -12.30 4.18
N ASN A 490 13.33 -10.99 4.13
CA ASN A 490 14.31 -10.36 3.24
C ASN A 490 15.38 -9.64 4.07
N MET A 491 16.50 -10.31 4.30
CA MET A 491 17.53 -9.80 5.19
C MET A 491 18.53 -8.91 4.48
N THR A 492 18.78 -7.72 5.03
CA THR A 492 19.67 -6.73 4.46
C THR A 492 20.49 -5.98 5.52
N SER A 493 21.29 -5.03 5.07
CA SER A 493 22.26 -4.28 5.87
C SER A 493 21.70 -2.92 6.30
N ASP A 494 21.98 -2.53 7.55
CA ASP A 494 21.81 -1.15 8.03
C ASP A 494 22.85 -0.17 7.44
N VAL A 495 23.83 -0.69 6.70
CA VAL A 495 24.85 0.08 5.97
C VAL A 495 24.61 -0.02 4.48
N VAL A 496 24.39 1.12 3.83
CA VAL A 496 24.36 1.28 2.37
C VAL A 496 25.74 1.64 1.86
N THR A 497 26.15 1.07 0.73
CA THR A 497 27.45 1.35 0.12
C THR A 497 27.28 2.01 -1.25
N PRO A 498 27.71 3.28 -1.42
CA PRO A 498 27.81 3.90 -2.73
C PRO A 498 28.84 3.16 -3.58
N LEU A 499 28.47 2.74 -4.79
CA LEU A 499 29.36 2.02 -5.71
C LEU A 499 29.22 2.58 -7.12
N SER A 500 30.34 2.70 -7.82
CA SER A 500 30.37 3.02 -9.25
C SER A 500 29.94 1.83 -10.11
N LYS A 501 29.55 2.09 -11.36
CA LYS A 501 29.22 1.04 -12.34
C LYS A 501 30.37 0.05 -12.55
N ASN A 502 31.62 0.52 -12.51
CA ASN A 502 32.79 -0.32 -12.67
C ASN A 502 33.00 -1.26 -11.48
N GLU A 503 32.78 -0.77 -10.26
CA GLU A 503 32.84 -1.60 -9.05
C GLU A 503 31.74 -2.66 -9.05
N LEU A 504 30.52 -2.30 -9.46
CA LEU A 504 29.42 -3.25 -9.62
C LEU A 504 29.74 -4.32 -10.66
N ALA A 505 30.23 -3.94 -11.84
CA ALA A 505 30.56 -4.88 -12.91
C ALA A 505 31.64 -5.92 -12.50
N GLN A 506 32.48 -5.58 -11.53
CA GLN A 506 33.50 -6.48 -10.99
C GLN A 506 33.02 -7.25 -9.74
N MET A 507 31.81 -6.96 -9.25
CA MET A 507 31.31 -7.53 -8.01
C MET A 507 31.02 -9.02 -8.15
N THR A 508 31.58 -9.78 -7.21
CA THR A 508 31.27 -11.19 -6.96
C THR A 508 30.45 -11.31 -5.68
N VAL A 509 29.54 -12.28 -5.67
CA VAL A 509 28.68 -12.62 -4.53
C VAL A 509 28.82 -14.11 -4.28
N SER A 510 29.04 -14.48 -3.03
CA SER A 510 28.99 -15.89 -2.59
C SER A 510 27.99 -16.05 -1.45
N LEU A 511 27.28 -17.17 -1.45
CA LEU A 511 26.43 -17.59 -0.35
C LEU A 511 27.09 -18.79 0.32
N ASN A 512 27.22 -18.72 1.63
CA ASN A 512 27.72 -19.81 2.45
C ASN A 512 26.61 -20.28 3.39
N ILE A 513 26.46 -21.59 3.53
CA ILE A 513 25.55 -22.22 4.50
C ILE A 513 26.43 -23.07 5.42
N ASP A 514 26.40 -22.79 6.72
CA ASP A 514 27.22 -23.46 7.74
C ASP A 514 28.73 -23.49 7.41
N GLY A 515 29.20 -22.42 6.76
CA GLY A 515 30.60 -22.25 6.38
C GLY A 515 30.99 -22.88 5.04
N GLU A 516 30.10 -23.64 4.40
CA GLU A 516 30.31 -24.19 3.06
C GLU A 516 29.78 -23.23 2.00
N GLN A 517 30.60 -22.90 0.99
CA GLN A 517 30.16 -22.08 -0.14
C GLN A 517 29.25 -22.91 -1.06
N VAL A 518 27.96 -22.58 -1.06
CA VAL A 518 26.93 -23.29 -1.83
C VAL A 518 26.60 -22.59 -3.16
N LEU A 519 26.98 -21.33 -3.31
CA LEU A 519 26.67 -20.52 -4.49
C LEU A 519 27.74 -19.45 -4.70
N GLU A 520 28.07 -19.22 -5.97
CA GLU A 520 28.83 -18.07 -6.44
C GLU A 520 28.16 -17.45 -7.67
N ALA A 521 28.12 -16.12 -7.71
CA ALA A 521 27.53 -15.35 -8.79
C ALA A 521 28.24 -14.00 -8.96
N LYS A 522 27.93 -13.32 -10.05
CA LYS A 522 28.43 -11.98 -10.37
C LYS A 522 27.27 -11.04 -10.60
N TYR A 523 27.43 -9.77 -10.26
CA TYR A 523 26.45 -8.73 -10.62
C TYR A 523 26.18 -8.71 -12.14
N GLU A 524 27.20 -9.06 -12.94
CA GLU A 524 27.07 -9.15 -14.39
C GLU A 524 26.07 -10.21 -14.88
N ASP A 525 25.66 -11.15 -14.02
CA ASP A 525 24.65 -12.16 -14.35
C ASP A 525 23.22 -11.60 -14.43
N TYR A 526 22.95 -10.41 -13.88
CA TYR A 526 21.67 -9.74 -14.05
C TYR A 526 21.45 -9.34 -15.51
N ILE A 527 20.26 -9.65 -16.03
CA ILE A 527 19.83 -9.29 -17.38
C ILE A 527 19.54 -7.79 -17.45
N CYS A 528 18.68 -7.30 -16.55
CA CYS A 528 18.40 -5.89 -16.35
C CYS A 528 19.26 -5.37 -15.18
N LYS A 529 20.09 -4.35 -15.44
CA LYS A 529 20.90 -3.72 -14.39
C LYS A 529 20.02 -2.82 -13.52
N ALA A 530 20.58 -2.35 -12.40
CA ALA A 530 19.90 -1.45 -11.47
C ALA A 530 19.16 -0.30 -12.18
N GLU A 531 19.84 0.35 -13.12
CA GLU A 531 19.29 1.48 -13.87
C GLU A 531 18.08 1.08 -14.73
N ASP A 532 18.09 -0.10 -15.36
CA ASP A 532 16.96 -0.58 -16.16
C ASP A 532 15.73 -0.86 -15.29
N VAL A 533 15.92 -1.43 -14.10
CA VAL A 533 14.85 -1.71 -13.12
C VAL A 533 14.27 -0.40 -12.58
N ILE A 534 15.15 0.53 -12.17
CA ILE A 534 14.76 1.83 -11.62
C ILE A 534 14.02 2.66 -12.67
N GLU A 535 14.50 2.69 -13.93
CA GLU A 535 13.80 3.38 -15.01
C GLU A 535 12.39 2.81 -15.21
N MET A 536 12.25 1.48 -15.18
CA MET A 536 10.95 0.84 -15.38
C MET A 536 9.97 1.19 -14.27
N ILE A 537 10.38 1.16 -13.00
CA ILE A 537 9.52 1.51 -11.86
C ILE A 537 9.21 3.02 -11.87
N GLY A 538 10.26 3.83 -12.06
CA GLY A 538 10.20 5.28 -12.05
C GLY A 538 9.47 5.89 -13.24
N TYR A 539 9.18 5.11 -14.28
CA TYR A 539 8.44 5.56 -15.46
C TYR A 539 7.05 6.10 -15.10
N GLY A 540 6.43 5.53 -14.06
CA GLY A 540 5.08 5.86 -13.64
C GLY A 540 4.86 6.04 -12.15
N SER A 541 5.86 5.73 -11.35
CA SER A 541 5.79 5.84 -9.89
C SER A 541 6.90 6.74 -9.40
N THR A 542 6.60 7.59 -8.44
CA THR A 542 7.61 8.34 -7.71
C THR A 542 8.43 7.34 -6.90
N LEU A 543 9.74 7.36 -7.13
CA LEU A 543 10.72 6.72 -6.28
C LEU A 543 11.04 7.71 -5.15
N PHE A 544 10.87 7.29 -3.91
CA PHE A 544 11.13 8.13 -2.75
C PHE A 544 12.50 7.81 -2.15
N ALA A 545 13.13 8.80 -1.53
CA ALA A 545 14.27 8.53 -0.66
C ALA A 545 13.87 7.50 0.43
N GLY A 546 14.66 6.44 0.56
CA GLY A 546 14.40 5.30 1.42
C GLY A 546 13.72 4.10 0.73
N ASP A 547 13.32 4.19 -0.53
CA ASP A 547 12.83 3.03 -1.27
C ASP A 547 13.96 2.01 -1.49
N VAL A 548 13.65 0.73 -1.26
CA VAL A 548 14.58 -0.40 -1.47
C VAL A 548 14.09 -1.25 -2.63
N ILE A 549 14.95 -1.49 -3.61
CA ILE A 549 14.61 -2.23 -4.83
C ILE A 549 15.54 -3.42 -4.96
N SER A 550 15.04 -4.63 -4.71
CA SER A 550 15.78 -5.85 -5.02
C SER A 550 15.91 -6.03 -6.55
N LEU A 551 17.10 -6.43 -6.99
CA LEU A 551 17.38 -6.84 -8.37
C LEU A 551 17.03 -8.31 -8.66
N GLY A 552 16.55 -9.06 -7.65
CA GLY A 552 16.13 -10.46 -7.75
C GLY A 552 17.25 -11.48 -7.53
N GLY A 553 16.89 -12.77 -7.59
CA GLY A 553 17.82 -13.89 -7.38
C GLY A 553 18.94 -13.97 -8.42
N LEU A 554 20.20 -13.93 -7.96
CA LEU A 554 21.38 -14.08 -8.82
C LEU A 554 21.51 -15.49 -9.43
N ARG A 555 20.96 -16.49 -8.76
CA ARG A 555 20.91 -17.90 -9.17
C ARG A 555 19.58 -18.52 -8.74
N ALA A 556 19.41 -19.80 -9.08
CA ALA A 556 18.37 -20.61 -8.46
C ALA A 556 18.55 -20.64 -6.93
N PRO A 557 17.46 -20.65 -6.15
CA PRO A 557 17.56 -20.70 -4.70
C PRO A 557 18.27 -21.96 -4.22
N VAL A 558 18.99 -21.83 -3.11
CA VAL A 558 19.59 -22.98 -2.41
C VAL A 558 18.60 -23.52 -1.40
N VAL A 559 18.40 -24.84 -1.40
CA VAL A 559 17.51 -25.52 -0.46
C VAL A 559 18.28 -25.79 0.84
N VAL A 560 17.75 -25.28 1.95
CA VAL A 560 18.17 -25.65 3.30
C VAL A 560 17.29 -26.82 3.75
N PRO A 561 17.85 -28.02 3.99
CA PRO A 561 17.06 -29.19 4.37
C PRO A 561 16.34 -29.00 5.71
N SER A 562 15.15 -29.60 5.82
CA SER A 562 14.39 -29.64 7.08
C SER A 562 15.23 -30.20 8.25
N GLY A 563 14.95 -29.72 9.47
CA GLY A 563 15.58 -30.15 10.72
C GLY A 563 16.92 -29.48 11.06
N HIS A 564 17.46 -28.64 10.17
CA HIS A 564 18.65 -27.85 10.50
C HIS A 564 18.25 -26.63 11.36
N THR A 565 18.50 -26.71 12.66
CA THR A 565 18.36 -25.56 13.58
C THR A 565 19.73 -24.89 13.79
N GLY A 566 19.78 -23.56 13.79
CA GLY A 566 21.03 -22.82 13.95
C GLY A 566 21.88 -22.68 12.69
N VAL A 567 21.26 -22.80 11.50
CA VAL A 567 21.93 -22.60 10.21
C VAL A 567 22.45 -21.18 10.11
N THR A 568 23.74 -21.05 9.79
CA THR A 568 24.36 -19.76 9.51
C THR A 568 24.44 -19.55 8.01
N ILE A 569 23.66 -18.58 7.51
CA ILE A 569 23.71 -18.15 6.12
C ILE A 569 24.58 -16.89 6.06
N ALA A 570 25.68 -16.94 5.31
CA ALA A 570 26.56 -15.80 5.13
C ALA A 570 26.70 -15.40 3.66
N MET A 571 26.22 -14.21 3.32
CA MET A 571 26.46 -13.60 2.02
C MET A 571 27.71 -12.73 2.10
N LYS A 572 28.70 -13.06 1.27
CA LYS A 572 29.92 -12.25 1.12
C LYS A 572 29.92 -11.63 -0.27
N SER A 573 30.40 -10.39 -0.36
CA SER A 573 30.57 -9.72 -1.64
C SER A 573 31.85 -8.90 -1.67
N SER A 574 32.41 -8.69 -2.85
CA SER A 574 33.67 -7.96 -3.04
C SER A 574 33.52 -6.43 -2.97
N GLY A 575 32.55 -5.91 -2.21
CA GLY A 575 32.27 -4.46 -2.14
C GLY A 575 31.10 -4.03 -1.26
N LEU A 576 30.24 -4.94 -0.81
CA LEU A 576 29.18 -4.67 0.18
C LEU A 576 29.53 -5.32 1.52
N PRO A 577 28.92 -4.85 2.63
CA PRO A 577 29.03 -5.50 3.93
C PRO A 577 28.68 -6.98 3.85
N ASN A 578 29.36 -7.82 4.64
CA ASN A 578 28.95 -9.21 4.75
C ASN A 578 27.64 -9.29 5.55
N LEU A 579 26.69 -10.08 5.07
CA LEU A 579 25.51 -10.45 5.86
C LEU A 579 25.74 -11.80 6.51
N THR A 580 25.28 -11.93 7.75
CA THR A 580 25.22 -13.21 8.44
C THR A 580 23.87 -13.33 9.11
N LEU A 581 23.09 -14.30 8.65
CA LEU A 581 21.80 -14.68 9.18
C LEU A 581 21.99 -15.97 9.97
N ALA A 582 21.54 -15.98 11.22
CA ALA A 582 21.34 -17.22 11.95
C ALA A 582 19.85 -17.56 11.88
N LEU A 583 19.47 -18.63 11.19
CA LEU A 583 18.10 -19.12 11.20
C LEU A 583 17.81 -19.74 12.57
N LYS A 584 16.90 -19.11 13.32
CA LYS A 584 16.47 -19.59 14.63
C LYS A 584 15.04 -20.09 14.57
N LYS A 585 14.78 -21.11 15.37
CA LYS A 585 13.43 -21.60 15.63
C LYS A 585 12.68 -20.58 16.48
N GLU A 586 11.43 -20.31 16.11
CA GLU A 586 10.50 -19.46 16.88
C GLU A 586 10.04 -20.13 18.18
#